data_AF-A0A4P7H1X2-F1
#
_entry.id   AF-A0A4P7H1X2-F1
#
_cell.length_a   1.000
_cell.length_b   1.000
_cell.length_c   1.000
_cell.angle_alpha   90.00
_cell.angle_beta   90.00
_cell.angle_gamma   90.00
#
_symmetry.space_group_name_H-M   'P 1'
#
loop_
_entity.id
_entity.type
_entity.pdbx_description
1 polymer ?
#
loop_
_entity_poly.entity_id
_entity_poly.type
_entity_poly.pdbx_seq_one_letter_code
_entity_poly.pdbx_strand_id
1 'polypeptide(L)'
;MNARKREQSELALAKAEYDRISTVHEVLYDMSMAASDSLLAKGYGDCANEDAKHAHCDAFQPSVKEERAVAYDRMLVAKYGREVADQMRAQAAERSAALRAELDRRVQARRIERSR
;
A
#
# COMPACT_ATOMS: atom_id res chain seq x y z
N MET A 1 0.01 29.62 23.86
CA MET A 1 0.75 29.66 22.58
C MET A 1 1.62 28.42 22.28
N ASN A 2 1.87 27.52 23.24
CA ASN A 2 2.78 26.38 23.06
C ASN A 2 2.15 25.07 22.54
N ALA A 3 0.86 24.79 22.82
CA ALA A 3 0.20 23.54 22.39
C ALA A 3 0.09 23.46 20.86
N ARG A 4 -0.46 24.50 20.23
CA ARG A 4 -0.61 24.58 18.77
C ARG A 4 0.71 24.49 17.99
N LYS A 5 1.82 24.99 18.56
CA LYS A 5 3.17 24.87 17.98
C LYS A 5 3.72 23.44 18.10
N ARG A 6 3.44 22.75 19.22
CA ARG A 6 3.82 21.34 19.41
C ARG A 6 3.03 20.42 18.49
N GLU A 7 1.72 20.60 18.39
CA GLU A 7 0.84 19.85 17.48
C GLU A 7 1.27 20.00 16.01
N GLN A 8 1.61 21.22 15.58
CA GLN A 8 2.14 21.46 14.23
C GLN A 8 3.48 20.75 13.99
N SER A 9 4.34 20.69 15.02
CA SER A 9 5.62 19.97 14.94
C SER A 9 5.44 18.47 14.86
N GLU A 10 4.52 17.89 15.64
CA GLU A 10 4.24 16.45 15.65
C GLU A 10 3.64 15.98 14.33
N LEU A 11 2.69 16.74 13.77
CA LEU A 11 2.14 16.46 12.45
C LEU A 11 3.20 16.54 11.35
N ALA A 12 4.08 17.55 11.40
CA ALA A 12 5.13 17.71 10.39
C ALA A 12 6.11 16.51 10.41
N LEU A 13 6.50 16.05 11.60
CA LEU A 13 7.38 14.88 11.76
C LEU A 13 6.70 13.60 11.27
N ALA A 14 5.44 13.36 11.66
CA ALA A 14 4.69 12.18 11.23
C ALA A 14 4.46 12.16 9.71
N LYS A 15 4.21 13.34 9.10
CA LYS A 15 4.10 13.46 7.65
C LYS A 15 5.43 13.17 6.96
N ALA A 16 6.54 13.74 7.45
CA ALA A 16 7.85 13.50 6.86
C ALA A 16 8.27 12.02 6.93
N GLU A 17 7.94 11.33 8.03
CA GLU A 17 8.12 9.88 8.16
C GLU A 17 7.30 9.13 7.10
N TYR A 18 5.99 9.43 6.99
CA TYR A 18 5.11 8.81 6.00
C TYR A 18 5.57 9.04 4.55
N ASP A 19 5.95 10.27 4.21
CA ASP A 19 6.43 10.62 2.88
C ASP A 19 7.70 9.83 2.54
N ARG A 20 8.67 9.76 3.46
CA ARG A 20 9.92 9.01 3.26
C ARG A 20 9.66 7.53 2.96
N ILE A 21 8.81 6.87 3.75
CA ILE A 21 8.49 5.45 3.56
C ILE A 21 7.66 5.26 2.29
N SER A 22 6.77 6.20 1.96
CA SER A 22 5.99 6.17 0.72
C SER A 22 6.87 6.26 -0.52
N THR A 23 7.91 7.11 -0.50
CA THR A 23 8.90 7.15 -1.59
C THR A 23 9.61 5.81 -1.77
N VAL A 24 10.00 5.14 -0.68
CA VAL A 24 10.61 3.78 -0.77
C VAL A 24 9.62 2.79 -1.39
N HIS A 25 8.36 2.82 -0.98
CA HIS A 25 7.31 1.98 -1.54
C HIS A 25 7.11 2.24 -3.05
N GLU A 26 7.09 3.50 -3.47
CA GLU A 26 6.96 3.91 -4.87
C GLU A 26 8.13 3.43 -5.71
N VAL A 27 9.37 3.57 -5.23
CA VAL A 27 10.56 3.06 -5.94
C VAL A 27 10.49 1.54 -6.12
N LEU A 28 10.10 0.78 -5.09
CA LEU A 28 9.92 -0.67 -5.21
C LEU A 28 8.78 -1.05 -6.17
N TYR A 29 7.74 -0.23 -6.24
CA TYR A 29 6.65 -0.45 -7.19
C TYR A 29 7.12 -0.18 -8.62
N ASP A 30 7.79 0.95 -8.87
CA ASP A 30 8.32 1.34 -10.17
C ASP A 30 9.36 0.33 -10.68
N MET A 31 10.22 -0.19 -9.80
CA MET A 31 11.16 -1.26 -10.17
C MET A 31 10.43 -2.53 -10.64
N SER A 32 9.36 -2.93 -9.95
CA SER A 32 8.55 -4.09 -10.31
C SER A 32 7.81 -3.86 -11.63
N MET A 33 7.21 -2.68 -11.81
CA MET A 33 6.54 -2.32 -13.06
C MET A 33 7.50 -2.27 -14.24
N ALA A 34 8.68 -1.66 -14.09
CA ALA A 34 9.70 -1.60 -15.12
C ALA A 34 10.23 -3.00 -15.49
N ALA A 35 10.31 -3.93 -14.53
CA ALA A 35 10.65 -5.33 -14.80
C ALA A 35 9.55 -6.02 -15.62
N SER A 36 8.27 -5.83 -15.28
CA SER A 36 7.14 -6.35 -16.04
C SER A 36 7.07 -5.79 -17.47
N ASP A 37 7.27 -4.48 -17.63
CA ASP A 37 7.28 -3.84 -18.95
C ASP A 37 8.43 -4.36 -19.81
N SER A 38 9.60 -4.58 -19.21
CA SER A 38 10.75 -5.20 -19.89
C SER A 38 10.45 -6.63 -20.32
N LEU A 39 9.83 -7.46 -19.46
CA LEU A 39 9.40 -8.82 -19.82
C LEU A 39 8.44 -8.82 -21.00
N LEU A 40 7.45 -7.93 -20.99
CA LEU A 40 6.49 -7.79 -22.07
C LEU A 40 7.19 -7.41 -23.39
N ALA A 41 8.11 -6.45 -23.36
CA ALA A 41 8.86 -6.01 -24.54
C ALA A 41 9.74 -7.12 -25.13
N LYS A 42 10.30 -8.00 -24.28
CA LYS A 42 11.10 -9.15 -24.69
C LYS A 42 10.27 -10.37 -25.12
N GLY A 43 8.94 -10.29 -25.06
CA GLY A 43 8.08 -11.46 -25.28
C GLY A 43 8.34 -12.59 -24.28
N TYR A 44 8.72 -12.24 -23.05
CA TYR A 44 9.11 -13.16 -21.97
C TYR A 44 10.39 -13.98 -22.19
N GLY A 45 11.21 -13.65 -23.20
CA GLY A 45 12.56 -14.18 -23.35
C GLY A 45 13.57 -13.51 -22.43
N ASP A 46 14.68 -14.19 -22.09
CA ASP A 46 15.81 -13.67 -21.30
C ASP A 46 15.38 -12.86 -20.07
N CYS A 47 14.60 -13.52 -19.20
CA CYS A 47 13.90 -12.93 -18.05
C CYS A 47 14.69 -12.88 -16.74
N ALA A 48 15.89 -13.49 -16.68
CA ALA A 48 16.60 -13.69 -15.41
C ALA A 48 16.84 -12.40 -14.61
N ASN A 49 17.05 -11.27 -15.29
CA ASN A 49 17.24 -9.96 -14.65
C ASN A 49 15.92 -9.39 -14.11
N GLU A 50 14.84 -9.51 -14.87
CA GLU A 50 13.50 -9.08 -14.46
C GLU A 50 12.97 -9.94 -13.31
N ASP A 51 13.18 -11.25 -13.35
CA ASP A 51 12.85 -12.17 -12.27
C ASP A 51 13.60 -11.81 -10.98
N ALA A 52 14.90 -11.48 -11.08
CA ALA A 52 15.68 -11.03 -9.94
C ALA A 52 15.15 -9.71 -9.34
N LYS A 53 14.71 -8.77 -10.19
CA LYS A 53 14.08 -7.51 -9.75
C LYS A 53 12.74 -7.76 -9.08
N HIS A 54 11.91 -8.64 -9.64
CA HIS A 54 10.64 -9.04 -9.03
C HIS A 54 10.87 -9.71 -7.67
N ALA A 55 11.76 -10.69 -7.59
CA ALA A 55 12.11 -11.36 -6.34
C ALA A 55 12.62 -10.38 -5.27
N HIS A 56 13.44 -9.39 -5.67
CA HIS A 56 13.87 -8.33 -4.78
C HIS A 56 12.68 -7.50 -4.27
N CYS A 57 11.82 -7.03 -5.17
CA CYS A 57 10.64 -6.25 -4.80
C CYS A 57 9.69 -7.04 -3.89
N ASP A 58 9.41 -8.29 -4.22
CA ASP A 58 8.51 -9.17 -3.46
C ASP A 58 9.02 -9.44 -2.05
N ALA A 59 10.34 -9.53 -1.87
CA ALA A 59 10.96 -9.70 -0.55
C ALA A 59 10.76 -8.47 0.37
N PHE A 60 10.80 -7.25 -0.16
CA PHE A 60 10.79 -6.02 0.66
C PHE A 60 9.44 -5.30 0.71
N GLN A 61 8.62 -5.40 -0.34
CA GLN A 61 7.34 -4.69 -0.41
C GLN A 61 6.40 -4.98 0.78
N PRO A 62 6.26 -6.22 1.31
CA PRO A 62 5.39 -6.48 2.45
C PRO A 62 5.78 -5.66 3.68
N SER A 63 7.08 -5.69 4.05
CA SER A 63 7.60 -4.95 5.20
C SER A 63 7.44 -3.44 5.02
N VAL A 64 7.75 -2.90 3.83
CA VAL A 64 7.57 -1.45 3.55
C VAL A 64 6.11 -1.05 3.58
N LYS A 65 5.18 -1.90 3.11
CA LYS A 65 3.73 -1.66 3.20
C LYS A 65 3.25 -1.59 4.66
N GLU A 66 3.73 -2.50 5.50
CA GLU A 66 3.42 -2.50 6.94
C GLU A 66 3.93 -1.23 7.62
N GLU A 67 5.20 -0.88 7.40
CA GLU A 67 5.79 0.35 7.95
C GLU A 67 5.05 1.61 7.49
N ARG A 68 4.71 1.67 6.20
CA ARG A 68 3.96 2.79 5.63
C ARG A 68 2.57 2.93 6.27
N ALA A 69 1.88 1.81 6.51
CA ALA A 69 0.58 1.82 7.18
C ALA A 69 0.68 2.34 8.61
N VAL A 70 1.70 1.93 9.36
CA VAL A 70 1.95 2.43 10.72
C VAL A 70 2.27 3.93 10.72
N ALA A 71 3.11 4.40 9.79
CA ALA A 71 3.42 5.83 9.68
C ALA A 71 2.20 6.66 9.29
N TYR A 72 1.35 6.14 8.41
CA TYR A 72 0.07 6.78 8.05
C TYR A 72 -0.85 6.90 9.26
N ASP A 73 -0.96 5.85 10.08
CA ASP A 73 -1.75 5.86 11.31
C ASP A 73 -1.27 6.95 12.29
N ARG A 74 0.05 7.09 12.48
CA ARG A 74 0.62 8.17 13.31
C ARG A 74 0.28 9.55 12.75
N MET A 75 0.35 9.73 11.43
CA MET A 75 -0.04 10.98 10.78
C MET A 75 -1.53 11.30 10.97
N LEU A 76 -2.41 10.29 10.86
CA LEU A 76 -3.85 10.48 11.11
C LEU A 76 -4.13 10.90 12.55
N VAL A 77 -3.50 10.25 13.52
CA VAL A 77 -3.64 10.60 14.94
C VAL A 77 -3.12 12.01 15.21
N ALA A 78 -1.96 12.37 14.67
CA ALA A 78 -1.40 13.72 14.82
C ALA A 78 -2.27 14.81 14.18
N LYS A 79 -2.99 14.48 13.09
CA LYS A 79 -3.81 15.45 12.35
C LYS A 79 -5.22 15.61 12.92
N TYR A 80 -5.87 14.50 13.30
CA TYR A 80 -7.29 14.46 13.62
C TYR A 80 -7.59 14.04 15.06
N GLY A 81 -6.56 13.64 15.82
CA GLY A 81 -6.73 13.01 17.11
C GLY A 81 -7.10 11.53 17.00
N ARG A 82 -6.95 10.81 18.12
CA ARG A 82 -7.10 9.35 18.18
C ARG A 82 -8.51 8.88 17.82
N GLU A 83 -9.54 9.54 18.34
CA GLU A 83 -10.93 9.13 18.14
C GLU A 83 -11.34 9.18 16.66
N VAL A 84 -11.06 10.30 15.98
CA VAL A 84 -11.38 10.47 14.56
C VAL A 84 -10.55 9.51 13.70
N ALA A 85 -9.26 9.32 14.02
CA ALA A 85 -8.43 8.34 13.34
C ALA A 85 -8.99 6.92 13.46
N ASP A 86 -9.50 6.53 14.64
CA ASP A 86 -10.12 5.22 14.87
C ASP A 86 -11.40 5.04 14.05
N GLN A 87 -12.23 6.09 13.96
CA GLN A 87 -13.43 6.08 13.10
C GLN A 87 -13.06 5.92 11.62
N MET A 88 -12.05 6.64 11.13
CA MET A 88 -11.56 6.52 9.75
C MET A 88 -11.07 5.09 9.44
N ARG A 89 -10.37 4.46 10.40
CA ARG A 89 -9.89 3.07 10.26
C ARG A 89 -11.04 2.06 10.22
N ALA A 90 -12.04 2.23 11.08
CA ALA A 90 -13.24 1.40 11.06
C ALA A 90 -13.97 1.48 9.71
N GLN A 91 -14.17 2.70 9.19
CA GLN A 91 -14.81 2.91 7.88
C GLN A 91 -13.99 2.31 6.73
N ALA A 92 -12.65 2.41 6.77
CA ALA A 92 -11.79 1.80 5.77
C ALA A 92 -11.85 0.26 5.81
N ALA A 93 -11.91 -0.32 7.01
CA ALA A 93 -12.05 -1.77 7.19
C ALA A 93 -13.39 -2.28 6.67
N GLU A 94 -14.48 -1.57 6.94
CA GLU A 94 -15.82 -1.89 6.43
C GLU A 94 -15.86 -1.89 4.90
N ARG A 95 -15.35 -0.82 4.27
CA ARG A 95 -15.27 -0.73 2.80
C ARG A 95 -14.40 -1.83 2.19
N SER A 96 -13.28 -2.17 2.85
CA SER A 96 -12.39 -3.23 2.40
C SER A 96 -13.08 -4.60 2.47
N ALA A 97 -13.83 -4.88 3.54
CA ALA A 97 -14.60 -6.11 3.68
C ALA A 97 -15.70 -6.21 2.62
N ALA A 98 -16.43 -5.12 2.37
CA ALA A 98 -17.47 -5.06 1.33
C ALA A 98 -16.89 -5.32 -0.07
N LEU A 99 -15.73 -4.74 -0.40
CA LEU A 99 -15.05 -4.96 -1.67
C LEU A 99 -14.60 -6.43 -1.83
N ARG A 100 -14.04 -7.04 -0.78
CA ARG A 100 -13.63 -8.45 -0.80
C ARG A 100 -14.81 -9.38 -1.02
N ALA A 101 -15.91 -9.17 -0.30
CA ALA A 101 -17.13 -9.95 -0.48
C ALA A 101 -17.69 -9.85 -1.93
N GLU A 102 -17.61 -8.66 -2.54
CA GLU A 102 -18.01 -8.48 -3.93
C GLU A 102 -17.10 -9.21 -4.92
N LEU A 103 -15.78 -9.15 -4.71
CA LEU A 103 -14.81 -9.87 -5.54
C LEU A 103 -15.04 -11.39 -5.45
N ASP A 104 -15.26 -11.92 -4.25
CA ASP A 104 -15.53 -13.34 -4.04
C ASP A 104 -16.80 -13.79 -4.77
N ARG A 105 -17.87 -12.99 -4.71
CA ARG A 105 -19.11 -13.25 -5.48
C ARG A 105 -18.85 -13.32 -6.99
N ARG A 106 -18.06 -12.40 -7.55
CA ARG A 106 -17.72 -12.40 -8.98
C ARG A 106 -16.87 -13.59 -9.38
N VAL A 107 -15.92 -13.99 -8.54
CA VAL A 107 -15.08 -15.18 -8.77
C VAL A 107 -15.93 -16.45 -8.75
N GLN A 108 -16.85 -16.57 -7.80
CA GLN A 108 -17.77 -17.70 -7.73
C GLN A 108 -18.70 -17.77 -8.94
N ALA A 109 -19.28 -16.63 -9.37
CA ALA A 109 -20.12 -16.58 -10.57
C ALA A 109 -19.39 -17.06 -11.82
N ARG A 110 -18.16 -16.57 -12.05
CA ARG A 110 -17.31 -17.00 -13.18
C ARG A 110 -16.93 -18.49 -13.11
N ARG A 111 -16.72 -19.04 -11.91
CA ARG A 111 -16.47 -20.48 -11.75
C ARG A 111 -17.69 -21.31 -12.17
N ILE A 112 -18.89 -20.90 -11.77
CA ILE A 112 -20.15 -21.57 -12.15
C ILE A 112 -20.34 -21.54 -13.68
N GLU A 113 -20.07 -20.39 -14.33
CA GLU A 113 -20.15 -20.26 -15.79
C GLU A 113 -19.16 -21.18 -16.52
N ARG A 114 -17.91 -21.27 -16.03
CA ARG A 114 -16.87 -22.15 -16.64
C ARG A 114 -17.13 -23.64 -16.43
N SER A 115 -18.01 -24.01 -15.50
CA SER A 115 -18.36 -25.40 -15.19
C SER A 115 -19.67 -25.86 -15.82
N ARG A 116 -20.30 -25.03 -16.67
CA ARG A 116 -21.46 -25.36 -17.50
C ARG A 116 -21.04 -25.54 -18.95
#